data_AF-A0A497SVB4-F1
#
_entry.id   AF-A0A497SVB4-F1
#
_cell.length_a   1.000
_cell.length_b   1.000
_cell.length_c   1.000
_cell.angle_alpha   90.00
_cell.angle_beta   90.00
_cell.angle_gamma   90.00
#
_symmetry.space_group_name_H-M   'P 1'
#
loop_
_entity.id
_entity.type
_entity.pdbx_description
1 polymer ?
#
loop_
_entity_poly.entity_id
_entity_poly.type
_entity_poly.pdbx_seq_one_letter_code
_entity_poly.pdbx_strand_id
1 'polypeptide(L)'
;VKRVYVLPGNGGSFLLGKKCVGVPEIGSIREIERIRDFVEKNGVDLTFVGPEAPLSLGIVDLFKDRGLPVIGPTKKQAILETSKCWTKDYLRSIGVPVPDYRNFDDPEEGKEYVEDFYSEHPGKNLVVKADGVSEGKGTFVCNSVEDALNAIDIITGEEFNERYNDAGRRFEVEERLYGHELSFFVLADGKNVVYFGTAKDYKRAFEKDDHPLIKRFFDGMNPNTGGMGSYSPEPVGEKLKDVIMEKIAKPIVKNFKYGYRGIIHLVLMKEGGEEVPKVLEINVRDGDPEAQSRLPRLRSDMYEVSEAVLKGGLDELNLEWDPKSYVAVCAVSGPMWKDSGGVRGIICGGYPGEHYTKQPIYVIPHEDPKRYRYPLQIKKFGVRAGRDMNKYLDENLLVFHNGTIFGEDGYLETSGGRVLTVVGNGETPAEARDMAYRELEKIWFNSMRYREDIGE
;
A
#
# COMPACT_ATOMS: atom_id res chain seq x y z
N VAL A 1 20.39 7.43 15.59
CA VAL A 1 19.60 6.28 16.14
C VAL A 1 20.49 5.17 16.70
N LYS A 2 20.26 4.70 17.94
CA LYS A 2 21.04 3.59 18.57
C LYS A 2 20.48 2.20 18.26
N ARG A 3 19.15 2.05 18.25
CA ARG A 3 18.42 0.80 17.98
C ARG A 3 17.05 1.12 17.39
N VAL A 4 16.57 0.25 16.52
CA VAL A 4 15.24 0.25 15.90
C VAL A 4 14.53 -1.04 16.31
N TYR A 5 13.27 -0.93 16.70
CA TYR A 5 12.39 -2.08 16.98
C TYR A 5 11.31 -2.15 15.90
N VAL A 6 11.00 -3.36 15.42
CA VAL A 6 9.93 -3.58 14.44
C VAL A 6 8.95 -4.57 15.04
N LEU A 7 7.69 -4.16 15.20
CA LEU A 7 6.66 -4.91 15.91
C LEU A 7 5.49 -5.22 14.97
N PRO A 8 5.15 -6.50 14.72
CA PRO A 8 5.82 -7.72 15.20
C PRO A 8 7.15 -8.03 14.49
N GLY A 9 7.42 -7.34 13.38
CA GLY A 9 8.53 -7.66 12.49
C GLY A 9 8.20 -8.77 11.50
N ASN A 10 9.19 -9.08 10.66
CA ASN A 10 9.15 -10.11 9.64
C ASN A 10 10.57 -10.63 9.37
N GLY A 11 10.68 -11.60 8.44
CA GLY A 11 11.95 -12.21 8.05
C GLY A 11 13.09 -11.21 7.79
N GLY A 12 12.81 -10.07 7.18
CA GLY A 12 13.81 -9.02 6.92
C GLY A 12 14.28 -8.34 8.20
N SER A 13 13.36 -7.92 9.07
CA SER A 13 13.71 -7.30 10.36
C SER A 13 14.52 -8.22 11.27
N PHE A 14 14.38 -9.54 11.13
CA PHE A 14 15.16 -10.53 11.89
C PHE A 14 16.58 -10.72 11.32
N LEU A 15 16.85 -10.28 10.08
CA LEU A 15 18.15 -10.40 9.40
C LEU A 15 19.05 -9.17 9.61
N LEU A 16 18.50 -7.99 9.90
CA LEU A 16 19.23 -6.71 9.97
C LEU A 16 20.16 -6.55 11.19
N GLY A 17 20.27 -7.57 12.06
CA GLY A 17 21.28 -7.65 13.12
C GLY A 17 21.04 -6.72 14.32
N LYS A 18 22.09 -6.38 15.08
CA LYS A 18 21.96 -5.79 16.44
C LYS A 18 21.26 -4.43 16.52
N LYS A 19 21.21 -3.67 15.41
CA LYS A 19 20.63 -2.32 15.37
C LYS A 19 19.15 -2.31 15.00
N CYS A 20 18.62 -3.37 14.38
CA CYS A 20 17.20 -3.50 14.04
C CYS A 20 16.68 -4.84 14.57
N VAL A 21 15.72 -4.80 15.48
CA VAL A 21 15.23 -5.98 16.19
C VAL A 21 13.76 -6.15 15.92
N GLY A 22 13.40 -7.20 15.19
CA GLY A 22 12.01 -7.64 15.11
C GLY A 22 11.55 -8.25 16.44
N VAL A 23 10.28 -8.05 16.80
CA VAL A 23 9.68 -8.36 18.12
C VAL A 23 8.52 -9.33 17.94
N PRO A 24 8.79 -10.62 17.64
CA PRO A 24 7.76 -11.60 17.28
C PRO A 24 6.88 -12.02 18.46
N GLU A 25 7.25 -11.66 19.70
CA GLU A 25 6.41 -11.93 20.86
C GLU A 25 5.07 -11.16 20.84
N ILE A 26 5.01 -10.04 20.11
CA ILE A 26 3.75 -9.40 19.74
C ILE A 26 3.23 -10.13 18.50
N GLY A 27 2.06 -10.75 18.59
CA GLY A 27 1.56 -11.61 17.52
C GLY A 27 0.85 -10.84 16.40
N SER A 28 0.33 -9.66 16.72
CA SER A 28 -0.41 -8.84 15.77
C SER A 28 -0.18 -7.34 15.99
N ILE A 29 -0.19 -6.59 14.88
CA ILE A 29 -0.22 -5.12 14.89
C ILE A 29 -1.46 -4.55 15.60
N ARG A 30 -2.51 -5.36 15.76
CA ARG A 30 -3.75 -4.97 16.46
C ARG A 30 -3.65 -5.02 17.99
N GLU A 31 -2.59 -5.62 18.56
CA GLU A 31 -2.39 -5.70 20.01
C GLU A 31 -1.80 -4.40 20.58
N ILE A 32 -2.51 -3.28 20.39
CA ILE A 32 -1.99 -1.92 20.65
C ILE A 32 -1.57 -1.70 22.11
N GLU A 33 -2.23 -2.37 23.07
CA GLU A 33 -1.87 -2.33 24.49
C GLU A 33 -0.53 -3.01 24.77
N ARG A 34 -0.29 -4.17 24.15
CA ARG A 34 0.99 -4.88 24.29
C ARG A 34 2.12 -4.11 23.62
N ILE A 35 1.83 -3.45 22.48
CA ILE A 35 2.79 -2.57 21.80
C ILE A 35 3.15 -1.38 22.70
N ARG A 36 2.17 -0.70 23.29
CA ARG A 36 2.40 0.37 24.28
C ARG A 36 3.27 -0.12 25.44
N ASP A 37 2.91 -1.25 26.06
CA ASP A 37 3.64 -1.79 27.21
C ASP A 37 5.09 -2.13 26.86
N PHE A 38 5.33 -2.64 25.65
CA PHE A 38 6.68 -2.87 25.14
C PHE A 38 7.46 -1.56 25.00
N VAL A 39 6.87 -0.53 24.39
CA VAL A 39 7.50 0.78 24.16
C VAL A 39 7.85 1.44 25.50
N GLU A 40 6.93 1.44 26.46
CA GLU A 40 7.14 1.99 27.81
C GLU A 40 8.26 1.24 28.54
N LYS A 41 8.20 -0.10 28.55
CA LYS A 41 9.20 -0.95 29.22
C LYS A 41 10.61 -0.79 28.63
N ASN A 42 10.73 -0.62 27.32
CA ASN A 42 12.02 -0.52 26.63
C ASN A 42 12.53 0.92 26.51
N GLY A 43 11.77 1.92 26.97
CA GLY A 43 12.15 3.33 26.89
C GLY A 43 12.37 3.81 25.45
N VAL A 44 11.43 3.48 24.55
CA VAL A 44 11.53 3.87 23.14
C VAL A 44 11.27 5.38 22.98
N ASP A 45 12.23 6.09 22.39
CA ASP A 45 12.20 7.55 22.26
C ASP A 45 11.22 8.06 21.20
N LEU A 46 10.89 7.22 20.21
CA LEU A 46 10.05 7.58 19.07
C LEU A 46 9.38 6.34 18.50
N THR A 47 8.07 6.40 18.32
CA THR A 47 7.29 5.37 17.61
C THR A 47 6.74 5.92 16.30
N PHE A 48 6.87 5.18 15.21
CA PHE A 48 6.27 5.51 13.92
C PHE A 48 5.29 4.41 13.53
N VAL A 49 4.02 4.74 13.30
CA VAL A 49 2.99 3.76 12.95
C VAL A 49 2.89 3.67 11.43
N GLY A 50 3.23 2.50 10.88
CA GLY A 50 3.17 2.24 9.44
C GLY A 50 1.77 1.90 8.92
N PRO A 51 1.09 0.85 9.44
CA PRO A 51 -0.19 0.42 8.90
C PRO A 51 -1.39 1.20 9.47
N GLU A 52 -2.53 1.14 8.78
CA GLU A 52 -3.79 1.77 9.19
C GLU A 52 -4.41 1.11 10.43
N ALA A 53 -4.37 -0.23 10.54
CA ALA A 53 -5.14 -0.94 11.57
C ALA A 53 -4.84 -0.50 13.03
N PRO A 54 -3.59 -0.24 13.45
CA PRO A 54 -3.32 0.31 14.77
C PRO A 54 -3.85 1.74 14.95
N LEU A 55 -3.86 2.55 13.89
CA LEU A 55 -4.35 3.93 13.91
C LEU A 55 -5.87 3.98 14.16
N SER A 56 -6.64 3.13 13.47
CA SER A 56 -8.10 3.03 13.69
C SER A 56 -8.48 2.44 15.05
N LEU A 57 -7.61 1.60 15.63
CA LEU A 57 -7.74 1.14 17.01
C LEU A 57 -7.36 2.21 18.05
N GLY A 58 -6.71 3.30 17.64
CA GLY A 58 -6.36 4.41 18.53
C GLY A 58 -5.03 4.23 19.26
N ILE A 59 -4.05 3.56 18.65
CA ILE A 59 -2.69 3.42 19.22
C ILE A 59 -2.08 4.78 19.58
N VAL A 60 -2.34 5.82 18.78
CA VAL A 60 -1.80 7.16 19.01
C VAL A 60 -2.45 7.81 20.23
N ASP A 61 -3.75 7.65 20.41
CA ASP A 61 -4.47 8.12 21.61
C ASP A 61 -3.88 7.44 22.86
N LEU A 62 -3.72 6.12 22.79
CA LEU A 62 -3.17 5.31 23.87
C LEU A 62 -1.74 5.72 24.28
N PHE A 63 -0.90 6.07 23.31
CA PHE A 63 0.46 6.53 23.58
C PHE A 63 0.49 7.93 24.17
N LYS A 64 -0.37 8.83 23.68
CA LYS A 64 -0.49 10.19 24.21
C LYS A 64 -0.91 10.22 25.67
N ASP A 65 -1.84 9.35 26.07
CA ASP A 65 -2.29 9.21 27.46
C ASP A 65 -1.17 8.80 28.42
N ARG A 66 -0.09 8.20 27.90
CA ARG A 66 1.12 7.82 28.64
C ARG A 66 2.31 8.75 28.42
N GLY A 67 2.16 9.80 27.63
CA GLY A 67 3.27 10.69 27.27
C GLY A 67 4.35 10.04 26.40
N LEU A 68 4.01 8.98 25.66
CA LEU A 68 4.93 8.28 24.76
C LEU A 68 4.98 8.97 23.39
N PRO A 69 6.17 9.33 22.86
CA PRO A 69 6.27 9.97 21.55
C PRO A 69 5.86 9.03 20.41
N VAL A 70 4.90 9.48 19.60
CA VAL A 70 4.36 8.70 18.48
C VAL A 70 4.00 9.59 17.29
N ILE A 71 4.36 9.13 16.09
CA ILE A 71 3.95 9.70 14.81
C ILE A 71 2.80 8.88 14.24
N GLY A 72 1.72 9.58 13.95
CA GLY A 72 0.51 9.04 13.35
C GLY A 72 -0.71 9.85 13.78
N PRO A 73 -1.82 9.77 13.03
CA PRO A 73 -3.08 10.35 13.42
C PRO A 73 -3.70 9.62 14.64
N THR A 74 -4.37 10.37 15.50
CA THR A 74 -5.33 9.80 16.47
C THR A 74 -6.48 9.10 15.76
N LYS A 75 -7.25 8.28 16.47
CA LYS A 75 -8.44 7.61 15.93
C LYS A 75 -9.43 8.59 15.30
N LYS A 76 -9.63 9.76 15.91
CA LYS A 76 -10.49 10.83 15.35
C LYS A 76 -9.92 11.47 14.09
N GLN A 77 -8.59 11.54 13.97
CA GLN A 77 -7.90 12.08 12.81
C GLN A 77 -7.84 11.07 11.66
N ALA A 78 -7.79 9.77 11.98
CA ALA A 78 -7.79 8.68 11.03
C ALA A 78 -9.10 8.55 10.22
N ILE A 79 -10.17 9.27 10.59
CA ILE A 79 -11.42 9.34 9.85
C ILE A 79 -11.25 9.73 8.38
N LEU A 80 -10.15 10.44 8.05
CA LEU A 80 -9.79 10.79 6.66
C LEU A 80 -9.53 9.54 5.77
N GLU A 81 -9.17 8.39 6.36
CA GLU A 81 -9.05 7.10 5.64
C GLU A 81 -10.17 6.13 6.05
N THR A 82 -10.57 6.13 7.32
CA THR A 82 -11.49 5.11 7.86
C THR A 82 -12.96 5.32 7.50
N SER A 83 -13.33 6.49 6.97
CA SER A 83 -14.64 6.74 6.35
C SER A 83 -14.48 7.58 5.08
N LYS A 84 -14.58 6.92 3.93
CA LYS A 84 -14.50 7.57 2.60
C LYS A 84 -15.66 8.52 2.37
N CYS A 85 -16.87 8.13 2.75
CA CYS A 85 -18.06 8.95 2.60
C CYS A 85 -17.94 10.25 3.42
N TRP A 86 -17.53 10.14 4.70
CA TRP A 86 -17.29 11.33 5.53
C TRP A 86 -16.19 12.21 4.96
N THR A 87 -15.09 11.60 4.49
CA THR A 87 -13.97 12.33 3.90
C THR A 87 -14.39 13.08 2.65
N LYS A 88 -15.21 12.46 1.80
CA LYS A 88 -15.73 13.09 0.59
C LYS A 88 -16.64 14.29 0.91
N ASP A 89 -17.52 14.14 1.90
CA ASP A 89 -18.36 15.23 2.43
C ASP A 89 -17.50 16.38 2.96
N TYR A 90 -16.46 16.05 3.73
CA TYR A 90 -15.51 17.00 4.27
C TYR A 90 -14.78 17.78 3.17
N LEU A 91 -14.14 17.09 2.21
CA LEU A 91 -13.39 17.70 1.12
C LEU A 91 -14.26 18.65 0.29
N ARG A 92 -15.49 18.23 -0.05
CA ARG A 92 -16.47 19.07 -0.75
C ARG A 92 -16.80 20.33 0.06
N SER A 93 -17.03 20.18 1.36
CA SER A 93 -17.40 21.31 2.23
C SER A 93 -16.33 22.40 2.34
N ILE A 94 -15.05 22.05 2.13
CA ILE A 94 -13.91 22.98 2.17
C ILE A 94 -13.44 23.41 0.78
N GLY A 95 -14.16 23.03 -0.29
CA GLY A 95 -13.86 23.40 -1.66
C GLY A 95 -12.66 22.67 -2.27
N VAL A 96 -12.25 21.53 -1.70
CA VAL A 96 -11.23 20.67 -2.30
C VAL A 96 -11.88 19.85 -3.43
N PRO A 97 -11.33 19.86 -4.66
CA PRO A 97 -11.91 19.13 -5.78
C PRO A 97 -11.95 17.63 -5.54
N VAL A 98 -13.11 17.02 -5.78
CA VAL A 98 -13.38 15.59 -5.73
C VAL A 98 -14.24 15.23 -6.96
N PRO A 99 -14.31 13.95 -7.37
CA PRO A 99 -15.29 13.52 -8.38
C PRO A 99 -16.71 13.87 -7.93
N ASP A 100 -17.65 14.02 -8.87
CA ASP A 100 -19.07 14.06 -8.51
C ASP A 100 -19.47 12.74 -7.87
N TYR A 101 -20.18 12.80 -6.74
CA TYR A 101 -20.48 11.62 -5.93
C TYR A 101 -21.79 11.76 -5.17
N ARG A 102 -22.28 10.61 -4.69
CA ARG A 102 -23.34 10.51 -3.70
C ARG A 102 -23.06 9.36 -2.73
N ASN A 103 -23.41 9.58 -1.47
CA ASN A 103 -23.27 8.59 -0.39
C ASN A 103 -24.64 7.95 -0.10
N PHE A 104 -24.65 6.66 0.21
CA PHE A 104 -25.86 5.87 0.43
C PHE A 104 -25.72 4.99 1.67
N ASP A 105 -26.80 4.92 2.44
CA ASP A 105 -26.99 3.97 3.55
C ASP A 105 -28.01 2.86 3.18
N ASP A 106 -28.79 3.08 2.12
CA ASP A 106 -29.75 2.11 1.56
C ASP A 106 -29.23 1.57 0.22
N PRO A 107 -29.01 0.24 0.07
CA PRO A 107 -28.56 -0.36 -1.18
C PRO A 107 -29.50 -0.10 -2.37
N GLU A 108 -30.82 -0.09 -2.15
CA GLU A 108 -31.79 0.06 -3.22
C GLU A 108 -31.82 1.50 -3.75
N GLU A 109 -31.73 2.51 -2.87
CA GLU A 109 -31.55 3.90 -3.30
C GLU A 109 -30.26 4.10 -4.12
N GLY A 110 -29.19 3.38 -3.75
CA GLY A 110 -27.93 3.39 -4.51
C GLY A 110 -28.06 2.77 -5.89
N LYS A 111 -28.82 1.68 -6.01
CA LYS A 111 -29.10 1.01 -7.29
C LYS A 111 -29.95 1.88 -8.21
N GLU A 112 -31.00 2.49 -7.69
CA GLU A 112 -31.83 3.45 -8.45
C GLU A 112 -30.98 4.61 -9.00
N TYR A 113 -30.11 5.18 -8.16
CA TYR A 113 -29.18 6.23 -8.61
C TYR A 113 -28.24 5.76 -9.74
N VAL A 114 -27.73 4.53 -9.67
CA VAL A 114 -26.87 3.95 -10.72
C VAL A 114 -27.64 3.84 -12.04
N GLU A 115 -28.86 3.32 -12.02
CA GLU A 115 -29.70 3.18 -13.21
C GLU A 115 -30.01 4.55 -13.84
N ASP A 116 -30.42 5.52 -13.02
CA ASP A 116 -30.70 6.89 -13.45
C ASP A 116 -29.44 7.54 -14.05
N PHE A 117 -28.29 7.44 -13.37
CA PHE A 117 -27.04 8.04 -13.84
C PHE A 117 -26.66 7.55 -15.23
N TYR A 118 -26.70 6.24 -15.48
CA TYR A 118 -26.35 5.65 -16.77
C TYR A 118 -27.38 5.99 -17.87
N SER A 119 -28.64 6.18 -17.51
CA SER A 119 -29.71 6.63 -18.41
C SER A 119 -29.52 8.09 -18.84
N GLU A 120 -29.15 8.96 -17.90
CA GLU A 120 -28.96 10.40 -18.11
C GLU A 120 -27.61 10.76 -18.73
N HIS A 121 -26.56 9.98 -18.46
CA HIS A 121 -25.18 10.28 -18.84
C HIS A 121 -24.55 9.16 -19.71
N PRO A 122 -25.08 8.92 -20.93
CA PRO A 122 -24.58 7.85 -21.78
C PRO A 122 -23.09 8.03 -22.08
N GLY A 123 -22.31 6.98 -21.86
CA GLY A 123 -20.86 6.96 -22.09
C GLY A 123 -20.01 7.37 -20.88
N LYS A 124 -20.62 7.80 -19.77
CA LYS A 124 -19.93 7.92 -18.47
C LYS A 124 -19.99 6.59 -17.71
N ASN A 125 -19.08 6.43 -16.75
CA ASN A 125 -18.97 5.26 -15.90
C ASN A 125 -18.86 5.66 -14.43
N LEU A 126 -19.09 4.69 -13.55
CA LEU A 126 -19.08 4.90 -12.11
C LEU A 126 -17.98 4.10 -11.40
N VAL A 127 -17.65 4.55 -10.19
CA VAL A 127 -16.85 3.79 -9.21
C VAL A 127 -17.68 3.65 -7.95
N VAL A 128 -17.77 2.43 -7.43
CA VAL A 128 -18.50 2.11 -6.19
C VAL A 128 -17.49 1.79 -5.10
N LYS A 129 -17.61 2.43 -3.93
CA LYS A 129 -16.66 2.30 -2.81
C LYS A 129 -17.37 2.06 -1.48
N ALA A 130 -17.00 1.01 -0.77
CA ALA A 130 -17.36 0.84 0.64
C ALA A 130 -16.79 1.99 1.49
N ASP A 131 -17.58 2.50 2.44
CA ASP A 131 -17.18 3.62 3.30
C ASP A 131 -15.97 3.26 4.17
N GLY A 132 -16.10 2.16 4.91
CA GLY A 132 -15.11 1.69 5.88
C GLY A 132 -13.84 1.10 5.26
N VAL A 133 -12.95 0.65 6.13
CA VAL A 133 -11.66 0.06 5.74
C VAL A 133 -11.84 -1.37 5.27
N SER A 134 -11.40 -1.66 4.05
CA SER A 134 -11.54 -2.96 3.39
C SER A 134 -10.27 -3.44 2.68
N GLU A 135 -9.09 -2.98 3.12
CA GLU A 135 -7.78 -3.40 2.56
C GLU A 135 -7.67 -3.23 1.03
N GLY A 136 -8.33 -2.20 0.49
CA GLY A 136 -8.38 -1.93 -0.97
C GLY A 136 -9.33 -2.83 -1.76
N LYS A 137 -10.09 -3.71 -1.09
CA LYS A 137 -11.00 -4.69 -1.72
C LYS A 137 -12.45 -4.22 -1.84
N GLY A 138 -12.79 -3.07 -1.25
CA GLY A 138 -14.12 -2.47 -1.34
C GLY A 138 -14.26 -1.38 -2.39
N THR A 139 -13.35 -1.27 -3.37
CA THR A 139 -13.39 -0.26 -4.45
C THR A 139 -13.51 -0.95 -5.80
N PHE A 140 -14.63 -0.72 -6.50
CA PHE A 140 -14.97 -1.32 -7.77
C PHE A 140 -15.07 -0.25 -8.86
N VAL A 141 -14.23 -0.38 -9.89
CA VAL A 141 -14.27 0.49 -11.06
C VAL A 141 -15.16 -0.19 -12.10
N CYS A 142 -16.31 0.41 -12.39
CA CYS A 142 -17.38 -0.22 -13.17
C CYS A 142 -17.33 0.25 -14.62
N ASN A 143 -17.66 -0.63 -15.57
CA ASN A 143 -17.72 -0.33 -17.00
C ASN A 143 -19.15 -0.42 -17.56
N SER A 144 -20.11 -0.85 -16.74
CA SER A 144 -21.52 -0.94 -17.10
C SER A 144 -22.43 -0.76 -15.87
N VAL A 145 -23.73 -0.66 -16.13
CA VAL A 145 -24.76 -0.65 -15.08
C VAL A 145 -24.66 -1.93 -14.24
N GLU A 146 -24.55 -3.09 -14.90
CA GLU A 146 -24.47 -4.39 -14.24
C GLU A 146 -23.24 -4.51 -13.34
N ASP A 147 -22.08 -4.00 -13.78
CA ASP A 147 -20.88 -3.95 -12.95
C ASP A 147 -21.14 -3.16 -11.64
N ALA A 148 -21.79 -2.00 -11.75
CA ALA A 148 -22.06 -1.11 -10.62
C ALA A 148 -23.11 -1.69 -9.66
N LEU A 149 -24.19 -2.28 -10.19
CA LEU A 149 -25.20 -2.97 -9.37
C LEU A 149 -24.59 -4.16 -8.61
N ASN A 150 -23.78 -4.98 -9.30
CA ASN A 150 -23.09 -6.10 -8.67
C ASN A 150 -22.09 -5.63 -7.61
N ALA A 151 -21.38 -4.52 -7.85
CA ALA A 151 -20.49 -3.94 -6.84
C ALA A 151 -21.24 -3.52 -5.57
N ILE A 152 -22.44 -2.93 -5.71
CA ILE A 152 -23.30 -2.59 -4.56
C ILE A 152 -23.71 -3.85 -3.81
N ASP A 153 -24.17 -4.90 -4.51
CA ASP A 153 -24.55 -6.17 -3.87
C ASP A 153 -23.38 -6.81 -3.13
N ILE A 154 -22.16 -6.77 -3.70
CA ILE A 154 -20.96 -7.29 -3.06
C ILE A 154 -20.64 -6.54 -1.77
N ILE A 155 -20.59 -5.20 -1.79
CA ILE A 155 -20.17 -4.43 -0.60
C ILE A 155 -21.23 -4.40 0.50
N THR A 156 -22.51 -4.44 0.14
CA THR A 156 -23.63 -4.39 1.09
C THR A 156 -24.00 -5.79 1.61
N GLY A 157 -23.52 -6.85 0.96
CA GLY A 157 -23.74 -8.24 1.35
C GLY A 157 -23.17 -8.62 2.72
N GLU A 158 -23.76 -9.65 3.32
CA GLU A 158 -23.38 -10.13 4.66
C GLU A 158 -21.92 -10.61 4.71
N GLU A 159 -21.46 -11.37 3.72
CA GLU A 159 -20.08 -11.90 3.68
C GLU A 159 -19.04 -10.77 3.73
N PHE A 160 -19.26 -9.70 2.96
CA PHE A 160 -18.34 -8.55 2.95
C PHE A 160 -18.34 -7.84 4.30
N ASN A 161 -19.51 -7.62 4.90
CA ASN A 161 -19.63 -6.89 6.15
C ASN A 161 -19.16 -7.70 7.37
N GLU A 162 -19.33 -9.02 7.37
CA GLU A 162 -18.71 -9.90 8.37
C GLU A 162 -17.18 -9.86 8.27
N ARG A 163 -16.65 -9.88 7.05
CA ARG A 163 -15.20 -9.87 6.80
C ARG A 163 -14.54 -8.53 7.13
N TYR A 164 -15.22 -7.42 6.82
CA TYR A 164 -14.68 -6.07 6.94
C TYR A 164 -15.36 -5.23 8.02
N ASN A 165 -15.98 -5.88 9.02
CA ASN A 165 -16.54 -5.22 10.19
C ASN A 165 -17.49 -4.07 9.80
N ASP A 166 -18.52 -4.40 9.04
CA ASP A 166 -19.59 -3.50 8.58
C ASP A 166 -19.11 -2.32 7.70
N ALA A 167 -17.93 -2.43 7.06
CA ALA A 167 -17.37 -1.39 6.21
C ALA A 167 -18.26 -0.98 5.02
N GLY A 168 -19.16 -1.84 4.57
CA GLY A 168 -20.06 -1.60 3.43
C GLY A 168 -21.50 -1.25 3.81
N ARG A 169 -21.79 -1.01 5.10
CA ARG A 169 -23.12 -0.51 5.54
C ARG A 169 -23.47 0.85 4.96
N ARG A 170 -22.44 1.64 4.69
CA ARG A 170 -22.51 2.88 3.93
C ARG A 170 -21.54 2.77 2.77
N PHE A 171 -21.87 3.39 1.65
CA PHE A 171 -21.01 3.39 0.47
C PHE A 171 -21.15 4.67 -0.35
N GLU A 172 -20.14 4.93 -1.15
CA GLU A 172 -20.07 6.05 -2.09
C GLU A 172 -20.20 5.51 -3.52
N VAL A 173 -20.97 6.21 -4.35
CA VAL A 173 -20.98 6.05 -5.81
C VAL A 173 -20.49 7.36 -6.41
N GLU A 174 -19.37 7.32 -7.13
CA GLU A 174 -18.73 8.49 -7.74
C GLU A 174 -18.58 8.33 -9.26
N GLU A 175 -18.56 9.46 -9.98
CA GLU A 175 -18.20 9.50 -11.39
C GLU A 175 -16.77 8.98 -11.58
N ARG A 176 -16.59 8.04 -12.51
CA ARG A 176 -15.27 7.57 -12.91
C ARG A 176 -14.55 8.65 -13.71
N LEU A 177 -13.44 9.11 -13.15
CA LEU A 177 -12.55 10.04 -13.81
C LEU A 177 -11.55 9.32 -14.72
N TYR A 178 -11.10 10.00 -15.78
CA TYR A 178 -10.12 9.48 -16.73
C TYR A 178 -8.94 10.44 -16.87
N GLY A 179 -7.76 9.99 -16.47
CA GLY A 179 -6.59 10.84 -16.52
C GLY A 179 -5.36 10.18 -15.91
N HIS A 180 -4.47 11.04 -15.44
CA HIS A 180 -3.22 10.62 -14.81
C HIS A 180 -3.41 10.48 -13.29
N GLU A 181 -3.34 9.26 -12.77
CA GLU A 181 -3.33 8.98 -11.34
C GLU A 181 -1.96 9.30 -10.73
N LEU A 182 -1.95 9.95 -9.57
CA LEU A 182 -0.75 10.40 -8.87
C LEU A 182 -0.88 10.15 -7.37
N SER A 183 0.10 9.46 -6.77
CA SER A 183 0.26 9.39 -5.32
C SER A 183 1.13 10.56 -4.85
N PHE A 184 0.53 11.51 -4.12
CA PHE A 184 1.20 12.71 -3.61
C PHE A 184 1.23 12.68 -2.08
N PHE A 185 2.43 12.76 -1.49
CA PHE A 185 2.63 12.63 -0.06
C PHE A 185 2.93 13.98 0.56
N VAL A 186 2.34 14.25 1.72
CA VAL A 186 2.69 15.41 2.56
C VAL A 186 2.89 14.98 4.00
N LEU A 187 3.74 15.70 4.71
CA LEU A 187 3.86 15.63 6.17
C LEU A 187 3.11 16.82 6.78
N ALA A 188 2.42 16.55 7.88
CA ALA A 188 1.80 17.59 8.68
C ALA A 188 2.17 17.44 10.17
N ASP A 189 2.33 18.57 10.85
CA ASP A 189 2.78 18.65 12.26
C ASP A 189 1.71 19.25 13.21
N GLY A 190 0.49 19.39 12.70
CA GLY A 190 -0.65 20.01 13.36
C GLY A 190 -0.96 21.41 12.84
N LYS A 191 0.01 22.08 12.19
CA LYS A 191 -0.15 23.43 11.64
C LYS A 191 0.43 23.57 10.24
N ASN A 192 1.66 23.11 10.05
CA ASN A 192 2.40 23.22 8.82
C ASN A 192 2.19 21.95 7.98
N VAL A 193 2.30 22.11 6.66
CA VAL A 193 2.22 21.02 5.68
C VAL A 193 3.39 21.15 4.72
N VAL A 194 4.19 20.08 4.61
CA VAL A 194 5.37 20.03 3.75
C VAL A 194 5.24 18.91 2.74
N TYR A 195 5.65 19.18 1.50
CA TYR A 195 5.73 18.19 0.44
C TYR A 195 6.68 17.04 0.81
N PHE A 196 6.22 15.81 0.70
CA PHE A 196 6.95 14.61 1.10
C PHE A 196 7.16 13.62 -0.05
N GLY A 197 7.23 14.13 -1.29
CA GLY A 197 7.51 13.33 -2.47
C GLY A 197 6.25 12.81 -3.19
N THR A 198 6.49 12.21 -4.34
CA THR A 198 5.46 11.57 -5.18
C THR A 198 5.85 10.15 -5.53
N ALA A 199 4.85 9.34 -5.86
CA ALA A 199 5.04 8.05 -6.47
C ALA A 199 3.88 7.77 -7.44
N LYS A 200 4.05 6.75 -8.27
CA LYS A 200 2.97 6.10 -9.01
C LYS A 200 2.80 4.68 -8.49
N ASP A 201 1.58 4.32 -8.13
CA ASP A 201 1.24 2.97 -7.68
C ASP A 201 0.60 2.17 -8.83
N TYR A 202 0.75 0.85 -8.77
CA TYR A 202 0.20 -0.11 -9.72
C TYR A 202 -0.76 -1.04 -8.98
N LYS A 203 -1.97 -0.57 -8.70
CA LYS A 203 -2.98 -1.27 -7.88
C LYS A 203 -3.49 -2.58 -8.48
N ARG A 204 -3.69 -2.64 -9.80
CA ARG A 204 -4.28 -3.81 -10.47
C ARG A 204 -3.37 -5.03 -10.37
N ALA A 205 -3.97 -6.19 -10.10
CA ALA A 205 -3.26 -7.45 -9.93
C ALA A 205 -2.52 -7.88 -11.19
N PHE A 206 -3.10 -7.65 -12.36
CA PHE A 206 -2.57 -8.04 -13.67
C PHE A 206 -2.36 -6.82 -14.55
N GLU A 207 -1.40 -6.89 -15.47
CA GLU A 207 -1.08 -5.85 -16.45
C GLU A 207 -2.22 -5.62 -17.43
N LYS A 208 -2.93 -6.70 -17.79
CA LYS A 208 -4.01 -6.70 -18.79
C LYS A 208 -5.30 -7.24 -18.22
N ASP A 209 -6.41 -6.61 -18.59
CA ASP A 209 -7.75 -6.99 -18.11
C ASP A 209 -8.28 -8.30 -18.73
N ASP A 210 -7.66 -8.80 -19.80
CA ASP A 210 -7.99 -10.07 -20.46
C ASP A 210 -7.12 -11.26 -20.00
N HIS A 211 -6.35 -11.08 -18.92
CA HIS A 211 -5.45 -12.12 -18.41
C HIS A 211 -6.21 -13.42 -18.08
N PRO A 212 -5.75 -14.62 -18.51
CA PRO A 212 -6.49 -15.87 -18.36
C PRO A 212 -6.89 -16.25 -16.92
N LEU A 213 -6.14 -15.78 -15.92
CA LEU A 213 -6.46 -16.00 -14.51
C LEU A 213 -7.65 -15.15 -14.03
N ILE A 214 -7.92 -14.01 -14.65
CA ILE A 214 -9.02 -13.10 -14.28
C ILE A 214 -10.36 -13.80 -14.43
N LYS A 215 -10.66 -14.31 -15.64
CA LYS A 215 -11.90 -15.04 -15.90
C LYS A 215 -12.05 -16.30 -15.06
N ARG A 216 -10.93 -16.90 -14.65
CA ARG A 216 -10.93 -18.18 -13.93
C ARG A 216 -11.10 -18.05 -12.42
N PHE A 217 -10.61 -16.96 -11.82
CA PHE A 217 -10.51 -16.82 -10.36
C PHE A 217 -11.05 -15.51 -9.80
N PHE A 218 -11.41 -14.55 -10.65
CA PHE A 218 -11.77 -13.19 -10.26
C PHE A 218 -13.00 -12.69 -11.04
N ASP A 219 -13.90 -13.61 -11.41
CA ASP A 219 -15.21 -13.32 -12.01
C ASP A 219 -15.17 -12.42 -13.26
N GLY A 220 -14.05 -12.44 -13.99
CA GLY A 220 -13.88 -11.62 -15.20
C GLY A 220 -13.44 -10.18 -14.94
N MET A 221 -13.27 -9.75 -13.68
CA MET A 221 -12.81 -8.41 -13.33
C MET A 221 -11.37 -8.45 -12.79
N ASN A 222 -10.47 -7.64 -13.36
CA ASN A 222 -9.10 -7.50 -12.87
C ASN A 222 -9.11 -6.91 -11.45
N PRO A 223 -8.79 -7.67 -10.39
CA PRO A 223 -8.98 -7.19 -9.04
C PRO A 223 -7.96 -6.12 -8.68
N ASN A 224 -8.39 -5.14 -7.86
CA ASN A 224 -7.46 -4.27 -7.17
C ASN A 224 -6.71 -5.05 -6.08
N THR A 225 -5.50 -4.61 -5.80
CA THR A 225 -4.64 -5.14 -4.74
C THR A 225 -4.19 -4.01 -3.84
N GLY A 226 -3.43 -4.32 -2.78
CA GLY A 226 -2.73 -3.29 -2.01
C GLY A 226 -1.62 -2.56 -2.79
N GLY A 227 -1.29 -2.95 -4.03
CA GLY A 227 -0.22 -2.42 -4.86
C GLY A 227 0.74 -3.53 -5.33
N MET A 228 0.93 -3.68 -6.64
CA MET A 228 1.84 -4.65 -7.28
C MET A 228 3.23 -4.09 -7.57
N GLY A 229 3.41 -2.78 -7.41
CA GLY A 229 4.66 -2.09 -7.63
C GLY A 229 4.45 -0.59 -7.60
N SER A 230 5.54 0.16 -7.55
CA SER A 230 5.50 1.62 -7.63
C SER A 230 6.80 2.17 -8.20
N TYR A 231 6.78 3.42 -8.63
CA TYR A 231 8.04 4.15 -8.84
C TYR A 231 7.98 5.56 -8.28
N SER A 232 9.17 6.10 -8.00
CA SER A 232 9.35 7.46 -7.48
C SER A 232 10.64 8.06 -8.04
N PRO A 233 10.68 9.36 -8.37
CA PRO A 233 9.55 10.30 -8.33
C PRO A 233 8.57 10.08 -9.49
N GLU A 234 7.28 10.34 -9.25
CA GLU A 234 6.34 10.63 -10.32
C GLU A 234 6.48 12.10 -10.73
N PRO A 235 6.82 12.43 -12.00
CA PRO A 235 7.04 13.81 -12.42
C PRO A 235 5.77 14.67 -12.37
N VAL A 236 5.71 15.59 -11.41
CA VAL A 236 4.60 16.57 -11.30
C VAL A 236 4.98 17.97 -11.79
N GLY A 237 6.26 18.34 -11.75
CA GLY A 237 6.73 19.70 -11.99
C GLY A 237 6.32 20.69 -10.89
N GLU A 238 7.03 21.81 -10.80
CA GLU A 238 6.84 22.80 -9.71
C GLU A 238 5.43 23.40 -9.71
N LYS A 239 4.89 23.75 -10.90
CA LYS A 239 3.57 24.37 -11.00
C LYS A 239 2.47 23.46 -10.44
N LEU A 240 2.44 22.18 -10.81
CA LEU A 240 1.40 21.26 -10.33
C LEU A 240 1.59 20.96 -8.85
N LYS A 241 2.85 20.82 -8.39
CA LYS A 241 3.16 20.66 -6.96
C LYS A 241 2.57 21.81 -6.15
N ASP A 242 2.79 23.06 -6.57
CA ASP A 242 2.27 24.24 -5.88
C ASP A 242 0.74 24.28 -5.89
N VAL A 243 0.12 23.93 -7.03
CA VAL A 243 -1.34 23.82 -7.13
C VAL A 243 -1.89 22.78 -6.14
N ILE A 244 -1.30 21.59 -6.07
CA ILE A 244 -1.72 20.54 -5.13
C ILE A 244 -1.53 21.02 -3.68
N MET A 245 -0.38 21.64 -3.36
CA MET A 245 -0.12 22.14 -2.01
C MET A 245 -1.13 23.22 -1.58
N GLU A 246 -1.39 24.21 -2.43
CA GLU A 246 -2.24 25.36 -2.08
C GLU A 246 -3.74 25.07 -2.18
N LYS A 247 -4.17 24.24 -3.13
CA LYS A 247 -5.60 23.97 -3.38
C LYS A 247 -6.11 22.70 -2.71
N ILE A 248 -5.22 21.79 -2.31
CA ILE A 248 -5.60 20.47 -1.77
C ILE A 248 -4.98 20.26 -0.38
N ALA A 249 -3.65 20.08 -0.30
CA ALA A 249 -3.00 19.61 0.92
C ALA A 249 -3.12 20.60 2.10
N LYS A 250 -2.81 21.88 1.89
CA LYS A 250 -2.92 22.91 2.93
C LYS A 250 -4.38 23.13 3.37
N PRO A 251 -5.38 23.27 2.47
CA PRO A 251 -6.79 23.35 2.86
C PRO A 251 -7.27 22.15 3.69
N ILE A 252 -6.86 20.92 3.34
CA ILE A 252 -7.22 19.72 4.09
C ILE A 252 -6.77 19.84 5.53
N VAL A 253 -5.50 20.16 5.80
CA VAL A 253 -4.99 20.22 7.18
C VAL A 253 -5.52 21.46 7.92
N LYS A 254 -5.56 22.62 7.25
CA LYS A 254 -5.97 23.90 7.85
C LYS A 254 -7.41 23.89 8.35
N ASN A 255 -8.33 23.27 7.60
CA ASN A 255 -9.75 23.25 7.95
C ASN A 255 -10.15 22.02 8.76
N PHE A 256 -9.21 21.09 9.01
CA PHE A 256 -9.52 19.87 9.73
C PHE A 256 -9.59 20.15 11.22
N LYS A 257 -10.82 20.16 11.75
CA LYS A 257 -11.12 20.58 13.13
C LYS A 257 -10.36 19.84 14.24
N TYR A 258 -9.83 18.65 13.94
CA TYR A 258 -9.08 17.84 14.91
C TYR A 258 -7.56 18.11 14.87
N GLY A 259 -7.07 18.96 13.95
CA GLY A 259 -5.66 19.05 13.57
C GLY A 259 -5.17 17.73 12.95
N TYR A 260 -3.95 17.68 12.43
CA TYR A 260 -3.40 16.45 11.87
C TYR A 260 -1.88 16.36 12.06
N ARG A 261 -1.38 15.21 12.52
CA ARG A 261 0.06 14.92 12.65
C ARG A 261 0.41 13.59 12.00
N GLY A 262 1.38 13.59 11.09
CA GLY A 262 1.84 12.40 10.38
C GLY A 262 1.86 12.59 8.86
N ILE A 263 1.88 11.47 8.14
CA ILE A 263 1.83 11.44 6.68
C ILE A 263 0.36 11.53 6.23
N ILE A 264 0.11 12.31 5.18
CA ILE A 264 -1.11 12.23 4.37
C ILE A 264 -0.69 11.81 2.98
N HIS A 265 -1.25 10.70 2.51
CA HIS A 265 -1.11 10.22 1.15
C HIS A 265 -2.38 10.55 0.39
N LEU A 266 -2.25 11.47 -0.57
CA LEU A 266 -3.32 11.89 -1.46
C LEU A 266 -3.24 11.06 -2.75
N VAL A 267 -4.31 10.37 -3.09
CA VAL A 267 -4.46 9.75 -4.40
C VAL A 267 -5.26 10.70 -5.26
N LEU A 268 -4.61 11.22 -6.29
CA LEU A 268 -5.10 12.31 -7.11
C LEU A 268 -5.33 11.82 -8.54
N MET A 269 -6.40 12.30 -9.18
CA MET A 269 -6.63 12.11 -10.61
C MET A 269 -6.55 13.46 -11.30
N LYS A 270 -5.65 13.57 -12.29
CA LYS A 270 -5.54 14.74 -13.15
C LYS A 270 -6.10 14.44 -14.53
N GLU A 271 -7.29 14.97 -14.82
CA GLU A 271 -7.89 14.88 -16.15
C GLU A 271 -7.21 15.85 -17.14
N GLY A 272 -7.33 15.54 -18.43
CA GLY A 272 -6.79 16.38 -19.50
C GLY A 272 -7.41 17.78 -19.47
N GLY A 273 -6.58 18.83 -19.48
CA GLY A 273 -7.03 20.22 -19.49
C GLY A 273 -7.39 20.81 -18.12
N GLU A 274 -7.57 20.00 -17.06
CA GLU A 274 -7.78 20.52 -15.71
C GLU A 274 -6.46 21.00 -15.07
N GLU A 275 -6.50 22.14 -14.37
CA GLU A 275 -5.34 22.69 -13.65
C GLU A 275 -5.17 22.06 -12.26
N VAL A 276 -6.29 21.83 -11.56
CA VAL A 276 -6.31 21.26 -10.21
C VAL A 276 -6.79 19.81 -10.29
N PRO A 277 -6.02 18.83 -9.80
CA PRO A 277 -6.48 17.45 -9.79
C PRO A 277 -7.57 17.23 -8.74
N LYS A 278 -8.36 16.18 -8.92
CA LYS A 278 -9.42 15.76 -7.98
C LYS A 278 -8.89 14.69 -7.04
N VAL A 279 -9.28 14.74 -5.77
CA VAL A 279 -8.90 13.75 -4.74
C VAL A 279 -9.81 12.52 -4.86
N LEU A 280 -9.23 11.36 -5.17
CA LEU A 280 -9.94 10.09 -5.23
C LEU A 280 -10.12 9.47 -3.83
N GLU A 281 -9.04 9.50 -3.04
CA GLU A 281 -8.98 8.97 -1.67
C GLU A 281 -7.81 9.60 -0.90
N ILE A 282 -7.88 9.50 0.42
CA ILE A 282 -6.83 9.90 1.35
C ILE A 282 -6.46 8.68 2.20
N ASN A 283 -5.17 8.35 2.25
CA ASN A 283 -4.62 7.45 3.26
C ASN A 283 -3.88 8.29 4.33
N VAL A 284 -4.03 7.91 5.59
CA VAL A 284 -3.50 8.64 6.75
C VAL A 284 -2.15 8.09 7.25
N ARG A 285 -1.50 7.32 6.38
CA ARG A 285 -0.23 6.64 6.58
C ARG A 285 0.55 6.58 5.27
N ASP A 286 1.76 6.04 5.30
CA ASP A 286 2.56 5.87 4.09
C ASP A 286 2.00 4.78 3.16
N GLY A 287 2.29 4.88 1.87
CA GLY A 287 1.88 3.90 0.87
C GLY A 287 2.72 2.63 0.94
N ASP A 288 2.19 1.52 0.43
CA ASP A 288 2.91 0.27 0.29
C ASP A 288 2.47 -0.36 -1.05
N PRO A 289 3.30 -0.36 -2.10
CA PRO A 289 4.77 -0.26 -2.05
C PRO A 289 5.37 1.14 -2.26
N GLU A 290 4.58 2.22 -2.24
CA GLU A 290 5.11 3.55 -2.57
C GLU A 290 6.24 3.99 -1.65
N ALA A 291 6.16 3.69 -0.35
CA ALA A 291 7.23 3.95 0.61
C ALA A 291 8.56 3.27 0.19
N GLN A 292 8.52 2.04 -0.31
CA GLN A 292 9.69 1.28 -0.76
C GLN A 292 10.36 1.91 -1.98
N SER A 293 9.62 2.62 -2.84
CA SER A 293 10.21 3.40 -3.93
C SER A 293 10.60 4.83 -3.53
N ARG A 294 9.87 5.45 -2.59
CA ARG A 294 10.01 6.87 -2.25
C ARG A 294 11.00 7.13 -1.13
N LEU A 295 10.91 6.40 -0.02
CA LEU A 295 11.75 6.64 1.16
C LEU A 295 13.24 6.36 0.93
N PRO A 296 13.67 5.40 0.08
CA PRO A 296 15.09 5.26 -0.24
C PRO A 296 15.72 6.49 -0.91
N ARG A 297 14.89 7.35 -1.50
CA ARG A 297 15.32 8.63 -2.08
C ARG A 297 15.51 9.71 -1.01
N LEU A 298 14.95 9.56 0.18
CA LEU A 298 15.06 10.58 1.22
C LEU A 298 16.48 10.58 1.80
N ARG A 299 17.23 11.66 1.58
CA ARG A 299 18.58 11.84 2.13
C ARG A 299 18.55 12.40 3.55
N SER A 300 17.53 13.20 3.88
CA SER A 300 17.31 13.70 5.24
C SER A 300 17.06 12.56 6.22
N ASP A 301 17.57 12.69 7.46
CA ASP A 301 17.38 11.66 8.49
C ASP A 301 15.92 11.60 8.93
N MET A 302 15.28 10.44 8.75
CA MET A 302 13.88 10.22 9.12
C MET A 302 13.61 10.46 10.62
N TYR A 303 14.61 10.34 11.50
CA TYR A 303 14.49 10.71 12.91
C TYR A 303 14.33 12.23 13.07
N GLU A 304 15.13 13.04 12.36
CA GLU A 304 15.02 14.50 12.39
C GLU A 304 13.69 14.98 11.80
N VAL A 305 13.26 14.35 10.69
CA VAL A 305 11.94 14.58 10.09
C VAL A 305 10.84 14.29 11.11
N SER A 306 10.92 13.16 11.82
CA SER A 306 9.94 12.77 12.84
C SER A 306 9.95 13.70 14.05
N GLU A 307 11.11 14.14 14.51
CA GLU A 307 11.21 15.14 15.58
C GLU A 307 10.57 16.48 15.18
N ALA A 308 10.76 16.92 13.94
CA ALA A 308 10.12 18.13 13.42
C ALA A 308 8.58 18.01 13.44
N VAL A 309 8.03 16.85 13.07
CA VAL A 309 6.58 16.57 13.17
C VAL A 309 6.08 16.63 14.61
N LEU A 310 6.82 16.04 15.57
CA LEU A 310 6.41 16.04 16.98
C LEU A 310 6.43 17.45 17.58
N LYS A 311 7.47 18.22 17.27
CA LYS A 311 7.74 19.55 17.82
C LYS A 311 6.97 20.68 17.10
N GLY A 312 6.38 20.42 15.94
CA GLY A 312 5.67 21.44 15.17
C GLY A 312 6.60 22.36 14.37
N GLY A 313 7.74 21.84 13.90
CA GLY A 313 8.79 22.60 13.22
C GLY A 313 9.01 22.19 11.77
N LEU A 314 7.99 21.68 11.07
CA LEU A 314 8.15 21.31 9.66
C LEU A 314 8.44 22.52 8.74
N ASP A 315 8.05 23.73 9.12
CA ASP A 315 8.30 24.96 8.36
C ASP A 315 9.78 25.35 8.27
N GLU A 316 10.61 24.84 9.19
CA GLU A 316 12.07 25.04 9.19
C GLU A 316 12.83 23.88 8.55
N LEU A 317 12.13 22.77 8.21
CA LEU A 317 12.74 21.56 7.70
C LEU A 317 12.97 21.65 6.18
N ASN A 318 14.22 21.52 5.76
CA ASN A 318 14.56 21.36 4.33
C ASN A 318 14.80 19.89 4.01
N LEU A 319 13.91 19.29 3.22
CA LEU A 319 14.02 17.90 2.82
C LEU A 319 14.93 17.74 1.60
N GLU A 320 15.97 16.93 1.75
CA GLU A 320 16.89 16.57 0.67
C GLU A 320 16.49 15.22 0.08
N TRP A 321 16.41 15.18 -1.25
CA TRP A 321 16.00 14.00 -2.01
C TRP A 321 17.09 13.61 -3.01
N ASP A 322 17.24 12.31 -3.20
CA ASP A 322 17.98 11.74 -4.30
C ASP A 322 17.23 12.00 -5.63
N PRO A 323 17.91 12.58 -6.64
CA PRO A 323 17.29 12.80 -7.94
C PRO A 323 17.05 11.50 -8.72
N LYS A 324 17.71 10.38 -8.36
CA LYS A 324 17.52 9.09 -9.02
C LYS A 324 16.08 8.60 -8.93
N SER A 325 15.74 7.80 -9.93
CA SER A 325 14.48 7.06 -9.97
C SER A 325 14.64 5.72 -9.26
N TYR A 326 13.58 5.30 -8.58
CA TYR A 326 13.50 4.02 -7.87
C TYR A 326 12.23 3.32 -8.33
N VAL A 327 12.36 2.06 -8.76
CA VAL A 327 11.24 1.25 -9.24
C VAL A 327 11.14 0.02 -8.35
N ALA A 328 10.01 -0.11 -7.66
CA ALA A 328 9.68 -1.15 -6.72
C ALA A 328 8.73 -2.17 -7.36
N VAL A 329 9.15 -3.43 -7.47
CA VAL A 329 8.36 -4.52 -8.04
C VAL A 329 7.99 -5.50 -6.93
N CYS A 330 6.70 -5.78 -6.74
CA CYS A 330 6.24 -6.73 -5.73
C CYS A 330 6.25 -8.17 -6.27
N ALA A 331 6.98 -9.05 -5.60
CA ALA A 331 6.84 -10.49 -5.74
C ALA A 331 5.71 -11.00 -4.83
N VAL A 332 4.73 -11.68 -5.43
CA VAL A 332 3.51 -12.14 -4.77
C VAL A 332 3.33 -13.66 -4.91
N SER A 333 2.56 -14.23 -3.99
CA SER A 333 2.14 -15.64 -4.04
C SER A 333 1.12 -15.84 -5.17
N GLY A 334 1.51 -16.53 -6.23
CA GLY A 334 0.69 -16.78 -7.41
C GLY A 334 -0.08 -18.11 -7.34
N PRO A 335 -0.66 -18.56 -8.48
CA PRO A 335 -1.56 -19.71 -8.52
C PRO A 335 -0.83 -21.02 -8.27
N MET A 336 -1.42 -21.86 -7.42
CA MET A 336 -0.85 -23.15 -7.02
C MET A 336 -1.52 -24.32 -7.74
N TRP A 337 -0.69 -25.27 -8.19
CA TRP A 337 -1.12 -26.46 -8.93
C TRP A 337 -0.98 -27.70 -8.06
N LYS A 338 -2.02 -28.54 -8.01
CA LYS A 338 -1.90 -29.90 -7.49
C LYS A 338 -1.60 -30.84 -8.65
N ASP A 339 -0.43 -31.48 -8.61
CA ASP A 339 -0.17 -32.71 -9.36
C ASP A 339 -0.31 -33.87 -8.36
N SER A 340 -1.46 -34.54 -8.35
CA SER A 340 -1.66 -35.77 -7.57
C SER A 340 -2.52 -36.73 -8.39
N GLY A 341 -1.97 -37.88 -8.75
CA GLY A 341 -2.73 -38.99 -9.35
C GLY A 341 -3.27 -38.73 -10.77
N GLY A 342 -2.59 -37.91 -11.59
CA GLY A 342 -3.00 -37.68 -12.99
C GLY A 342 -4.10 -36.65 -13.18
N VAL A 343 -4.59 -36.00 -12.11
CA VAL A 343 -5.49 -34.85 -12.19
C VAL A 343 -4.69 -33.58 -11.94
N ARG A 344 -4.51 -32.76 -12.99
CA ARG A 344 -4.03 -31.38 -12.86
C ARG A 344 -5.19 -30.48 -12.47
N GLY A 345 -5.19 -30.02 -11.23
CA GLY A 345 -6.14 -29.01 -10.74
C GLY A 345 -5.40 -27.79 -10.20
N ILE A 346 -5.85 -26.59 -10.55
CA ILE A 346 -5.43 -25.37 -9.83
C ILE A 346 -6.16 -25.37 -8.49
N ILE A 347 -5.41 -25.20 -7.40
CA ILE A 347 -5.96 -25.21 -6.04
C ILE A 347 -6.47 -23.84 -5.64
N CYS A 348 -5.72 -22.78 -5.96
CA CYS A 348 -6.11 -21.40 -5.70
C CYS A 348 -5.54 -20.44 -6.76
N GLY A 349 -6.17 -19.29 -6.92
CA GLY A 349 -5.79 -18.25 -7.89
C GLY A 349 -4.54 -17.44 -7.50
N GLY A 350 -4.15 -17.46 -6.23
CA GLY A 350 -3.08 -16.62 -5.68
C GLY A 350 -3.57 -15.23 -5.30
N TYR A 351 -2.64 -14.38 -4.89
CA TYR A 351 -2.89 -13.00 -4.49
C TYR A 351 -3.53 -12.20 -5.65
N PRO A 352 -4.60 -11.41 -5.41
CA PRO A 352 -5.14 -10.97 -4.09
C PRO A 352 -6.17 -11.88 -3.41
N GLY A 353 -6.51 -13.01 -4.05
CA GLY A 353 -7.42 -14.03 -3.52
C GLY A 353 -6.75 -14.98 -2.54
N GLU A 354 -7.31 -16.19 -2.44
CA GLU A 354 -6.71 -17.29 -1.66
C GLU A 354 -5.32 -17.63 -2.22
N HIS A 355 -4.33 -17.70 -1.32
CA HIS A 355 -2.93 -17.86 -1.67
C HIS A 355 -2.23 -18.76 -0.65
N TYR A 356 -1.10 -19.35 -1.07
CA TYR A 356 -0.30 -20.22 -0.21
C TYR A 356 0.84 -19.47 0.46
N THR A 357 1.06 -19.81 1.73
CA THR A 357 2.21 -19.41 2.53
C THR A 357 3.10 -20.62 2.84
N LYS A 358 4.17 -20.43 3.62
CA LYS A 358 5.14 -21.46 4.03
C LYS A 358 5.92 -22.06 2.86
N GLN A 359 6.11 -21.28 1.80
CA GLN A 359 6.96 -21.68 0.68
C GLN A 359 8.37 -21.15 0.92
N PRO A 360 9.40 -21.99 0.91
CA PRO A 360 10.77 -21.51 1.08
C PRO A 360 11.19 -20.56 -0.06
N ILE A 361 11.98 -19.55 0.28
CA ILE A 361 12.47 -18.51 -0.62
C ILE A 361 13.95 -18.76 -0.93
N TYR A 362 14.30 -18.61 -2.20
CA TYR A 362 15.60 -18.93 -2.75
C TYR A 362 16.18 -17.75 -3.54
N VAL A 363 17.51 -17.60 -3.51
CA VAL A 363 18.23 -16.71 -4.44
C VAL A 363 19.20 -17.54 -5.27
N ILE A 364 18.87 -17.67 -6.54
CA ILE A 364 19.53 -18.51 -7.53
C ILE A 364 20.46 -17.63 -8.36
N PRO A 365 21.80 -17.82 -8.32
CA PRO A 365 22.76 -16.94 -8.99
C PRO A 365 22.75 -16.99 -10.54
N HIS A 366 21.83 -17.75 -11.15
CA HIS A 366 21.75 -17.95 -12.60
C HIS A 366 20.36 -17.57 -13.11
N GLU A 367 20.32 -16.94 -14.29
CA GLU A 367 19.13 -16.44 -15.00
C GLU A 367 18.07 -17.51 -15.33
N ASP A 368 18.41 -18.81 -15.26
CA ASP A 368 17.45 -19.89 -15.52
C ASP A 368 17.33 -20.87 -14.33
N PRO A 369 16.31 -20.71 -13.45
CA PRO A 369 15.99 -21.66 -12.40
C PRO A 369 15.77 -23.09 -12.92
N LYS A 370 15.34 -23.26 -14.19
CA LYS A 370 15.09 -24.58 -14.81
C LYS A 370 16.38 -25.36 -15.04
N ARG A 371 17.56 -24.73 -14.97
CA ARG A 371 18.86 -25.44 -14.91
C ARG A 371 18.94 -26.35 -13.68
N TYR A 372 18.24 -26.03 -12.60
CA TYR A 372 18.23 -26.83 -11.38
C TYR A 372 17.09 -27.86 -11.43
N ARG A 373 17.39 -29.02 -12.00
CA ARG A 373 16.42 -30.13 -12.17
C ARG A 373 16.01 -30.82 -10.87
N TYR A 374 16.66 -30.55 -9.73
CA TYR A 374 16.43 -31.28 -8.47
C TYR A 374 16.21 -30.35 -7.27
N PRO A 375 15.20 -30.61 -6.41
CA PRO A 375 14.94 -29.86 -5.19
C PRO A 375 16.16 -29.74 -4.26
N LEU A 376 17.02 -30.76 -4.22
CA LEU A 376 18.26 -30.78 -3.44
C LEU A 376 19.27 -29.72 -3.91
N GLN A 377 19.32 -29.43 -5.21
CA GLN A 377 20.20 -28.39 -5.77
C GLN A 377 19.67 -26.98 -5.49
N ILE A 378 18.37 -26.84 -5.25
CA ILE A 378 17.72 -25.58 -4.90
C ILE A 378 17.87 -25.31 -3.39
N LYS A 379 17.83 -26.36 -2.54
CA LYS A 379 18.04 -26.25 -1.08
C LYS A 379 19.34 -25.58 -0.64
N LYS A 380 20.42 -25.66 -1.44
CA LYS A 380 21.69 -24.95 -1.15
C LYS A 380 21.60 -23.43 -1.35
N PHE A 381 20.63 -22.97 -2.12
CA PHE A 381 20.36 -21.56 -2.41
C PHE A 381 19.24 -20.97 -1.54
N GLY A 382 18.63 -21.77 -0.65
CA GLY A 382 17.58 -21.27 0.22
C GLY A 382 18.15 -20.26 1.20
N VAL A 383 17.42 -19.16 1.37
CA VAL A 383 17.79 -18.11 2.33
C VAL A 383 17.55 -18.67 3.72
N ARG A 384 18.57 -18.58 4.58
CA ARG A 384 18.54 -19.14 5.94
C ARG A 384 18.80 -18.04 6.95
N ALA A 385 18.32 -18.23 8.18
CA ALA A 385 18.62 -17.34 9.28
C ALA A 385 20.14 -17.07 9.39
N GLY A 386 20.52 -15.80 9.47
CA GLY A 386 21.92 -15.38 9.53
C GLY A 386 22.69 -15.39 8.20
N ARG A 387 22.04 -15.67 7.06
CA ARG A 387 22.61 -15.47 5.72
C ARG A 387 21.89 -14.33 5.01
N ASP A 388 22.67 -13.38 4.52
CA ASP A 388 22.15 -12.26 3.75
C ASP A 388 21.66 -12.72 2.36
N MET A 389 20.41 -12.39 2.04
CA MET A 389 19.79 -12.61 0.73
C MET A 389 20.55 -11.85 -0.37
N ASN A 390 21.15 -10.70 -0.02
CA ASN A 390 21.82 -9.80 -0.94
C ASN A 390 23.15 -10.33 -1.49
N LYS A 391 23.67 -11.45 -0.95
CA LYS A 391 24.96 -12.02 -1.38
C LYS A 391 25.06 -12.28 -2.89
N TYR A 392 23.93 -12.61 -3.53
CA TYR A 392 23.86 -12.96 -4.96
C TYR A 392 23.09 -11.93 -5.80
N LEU A 393 22.76 -10.79 -5.20
CA LEU A 393 22.04 -9.70 -5.82
C LEU A 393 22.99 -8.51 -6.05
N ASP A 394 22.60 -7.61 -6.94
CA ASP A 394 23.30 -6.32 -7.13
C ASP A 394 23.35 -5.55 -5.80
N GLU A 395 24.51 -4.97 -5.48
CA GLU A 395 24.73 -4.24 -4.22
C GLU A 395 23.87 -2.97 -4.11
N ASN A 396 23.42 -2.44 -5.25
CA ASN A 396 22.55 -1.26 -5.31
C ASN A 396 21.06 -1.63 -5.26
N LEU A 397 20.72 -2.92 -5.28
CA LEU A 397 19.35 -3.38 -5.15
C LEU A 397 18.90 -3.30 -3.69
N LEU A 398 17.67 -2.86 -3.48
CA LEU A 398 17.03 -2.98 -2.16
C LEU A 398 15.98 -4.08 -2.21
N VAL A 399 16.01 -4.97 -1.21
CA VAL A 399 14.98 -6.00 -1.04
C VAL A 399 14.25 -5.76 0.27
N PHE A 400 12.99 -5.34 0.17
CA PHE A 400 12.10 -5.20 1.30
C PHE A 400 11.31 -6.49 1.50
N HIS A 401 11.25 -6.92 2.75
CA HIS A 401 10.46 -8.08 3.15
C HIS A 401 9.06 -7.63 3.52
N ASN A 402 8.04 -8.21 2.89
CA ASN A 402 6.63 -8.01 3.22
C ASN A 402 6.18 -9.21 4.07
N GLY A 403 5.37 -10.11 3.53
CA GLY A 403 5.00 -11.38 4.14
C GLY A 403 6.13 -12.42 4.04
N THR A 404 7.15 -12.30 4.89
CA THR A 404 8.15 -13.37 5.10
C THR A 404 8.37 -13.71 6.57
N ILE A 405 8.74 -14.95 6.86
CA ILE A 405 9.08 -15.45 8.19
C ILE A 405 10.17 -16.53 8.09
N PHE A 406 10.82 -16.88 9.20
CA PHE A 406 11.66 -18.08 9.25
C PHE A 406 10.83 -19.28 9.70
N GLY A 407 10.83 -20.34 8.90
CA GLY A 407 10.23 -21.63 9.24
C GLY A 407 11.03 -22.38 10.31
N GLU A 408 10.46 -23.48 10.80
CA GLU A 408 11.10 -24.35 11.83
C GLU A 408 12.42 -24.95 11.35
N ASP A 409 12.57 -25.15 10.04
CA ASP A 409 13.78 -25.66 9.40
C ASP A 409 14.85 -24.56 9.17
N GLY A 410 14.56 -23.33 9.60
CA GLY A 410 15.44 -22.17 9.55
C GLY A 410 15.52 -21.50 8.18
N TYR A 411 14.72 -21.94 7.20
CA TYR A 411 14.61 -21.27 5.90
C TYR A 411 13.66 -20.08 5.98
N LEU A 412 13.95 -19.05 5.19
CA LEU A 412 13.02 -17.96 4.95
C LEU A 412 11.87 -18.49 4.11
N GLU A 413 10.65 -18.24 4.54
CA GLU A 413 9.41 -18.69 3.93
C GLU A 413 8.45 -17.53 3.66
N THR A 414 7.55 -17.71 2.70
CA THR A 414 6.41 -16.82 2.48
C THR A 414 5.43 -16.86 3.66
N SER A 415 4.88 -15.71 4.06
CA SER A 415 3.89 -15.61 5.15
C SER A 415 2.71 -14.69 4.83
N GLY A 416 2.62 -14.19 3.59
CA GLY A 416 1.50 -13.37 3.13
C GLY A 416 1.40 -13.34 1.60
N GLY A 417 0.36 -12.67 1.10
CA GLY A 417 0.08 -12.58 -0.33
C GLY A 417 1.15 -11.81 -1.10
N ARG A 418 1.53 -10.62 -0.60
CA ARG A 418 2.75 -9.93 -1.03
C ARG A 418 3.91 -10.41 -0.19
N VAL A 419 4.98 -10.87 -0.83
CA VAL A 419 6.09 -11.57 -0.16
C VAL A 419 7.31 -10.67 -0.06
N LEU A 420 7.78 -10.13 -1.18
CA LEU A 420 8.95 -9.25 -1.25
C LEU A 420 8.62 -8.05 -2.13
N THR A 421 9.34 -6.95 -1.93
CA THR A 421 9.41 -5.83 -2.85
C THR A 421 10.87 -5.60 -3.23
N VAL A 422 11.18 -5.76 -4.52
CA VAL A 422 12.53 -5.56 -5.08
C VAL A 422 12.59 -4.18 -5.69
N VAL A 423 13.58 -3.38 -5.30
CA VAL A 423 13.70 -1.97 -5.71
C VAL A 423 15.03 -1.76 -6.41
N GLY A 424 14.95 -1.54 -7.71
CA GLY A 424 16.07 -1.05 -8.50
C GLY A 424 16.13 0.47 -8.48
N ASN A 425 17.33 1.03 -8.70
CA ASN A 425 17.52 2.47 -8.84
C ASN A 425 18.39 2.80 -10.06
N GLY A 426 18.23 4.01 -10.59
CA GLY A 426 18.95 4.48 -11.78
C GLY A 426 18.74 5.98 -12.01
N GLU A 427 19.47 6.55 -12.96
CA GLU A 427 19.31 7.96 -13.33
C GLU A 427 17.96 8.20 -14.03
N THR A 428 17.39 7.15 -14.62
CA THR A 428 16.07 7.17 -15.25
C THR A 428 15.16 6.06 -14.70
N PRO A 429 13.82 6.18 -14.82
CA PRO A 429 12.90 5.11 -14.45
C PRO A 429 13.18 3.81 -15.21
N ALA A 430 13.57 3.89 -16.48
CA ALA A 430 13.92 2.72 -17.30
C ALA A 430 15.13 1.96 -16.74
N GLU A 431 16.20 2.66 -16.35
CA GLU A 431 17.38 2.01 -15.74
C GLU A 431 17.04 1.35 -14.40
N ALA A 432 16.28 2.05 -13.55
CA ALA A 432 15.83 1.52 -12.27
C ALA A 432 14.96 0.26 -12.44
N ARG A 433 14.05 0.29 -13.43
CA ARG A 433 13.20 -0.84 -13.81
C ARG A 433 14.03 -2.03 -14.29
N ASP A 434 14.95 -1.80 -15.23
CA ASP A 434 15.77 -2.87 -15.82
C ASP A 434 16.64 -3.55 -14.75
N MET A 435 17.17 -2.79 -13.78
CA MET A 435 17.85 -3.34 -12.60
C MET A 435 16.89 -4.20 -11.76
N ALA A 436 15.70 -3.68 -11.42
CA ALA A 436 14.74 -4.38 -10.57
C ALA A 436 14.37 -5.75 -11.16
N TYR A 437 14.00 -5.81 -12.45
CA TYR A 437 13.62 -7.05 -13.12
C TYR A 437 14.78 -8.03 -13.27
N ARG A 438 15.96 -7.56 -13.70
CA ARG A 438 17.15 -8.41 -13.84
C ARG A 438 17.50 -9.14 -12.53
N GLU A 439 17.40 -8.45 -11.40
CA GLU A 439 17.70 -9.05 -10.11
C GLU A 439 16.54 -9.89 -9.56
N LEU A 440 15.29 -9.52 -9.87
CA LEU A 440 14.11 -10.29 -9.48
C LEU A 440 14.10 -11.70 -10.10
N GLU A 441 14.64 -11.89 -11.30
CA GLU A 441 14.80 -13.21 -11.94
C GLU A 441 15.64 -14.21 -11.12
N LYS A 442 16.53 -13.70 -10.24
CA LYS A 442 17.35 -14.52 -9.35
C LYS A 442 16.57 -14.98 -8.12
N ILE A 443 15.47 -14.32 -7.78
CA ILE A 443 14.65 -14.66 -6.62
C ILE A 443 13.59 -15.67 -7.03
N TRP A 444 13.37 -16.68 -6.20
CA TRP A 444 12.39 -17.72 -6.50
C TRP A 444 11.68 -18.24 -5.25
N PHE A 445 10.37 -18.41 -5.36
CA PHE A 445 9.56 -19.30 -4.53
C PHE A 445 8.46 -19.91 -5.41
N ASN A 446 7.85 -20.99 -4.94
CA ASN A 446 6.92 -21.75 -5.76
C ASN A 446 5.71 -20.90 -6.20
N SER A 447 5.40 -20.89 -7.48
CA SER A 447 4.33 -20.06 -8.05
C SER A 447 4.49 -18.55 -7.81
N MET A 448 5.71 -18.03 -7.60
CA MET A 448 5.96 -16.59 -7.55
C MET A 448 5.40 -15.89 -8.80
N ARG A 449 4.74 -14.76 -8.60
CA ARG A 449 4.22 -13.88 -9.65
C ARG A 449 4.63 -12.44 -9.35
N TYR A 450 4.79 -11.63 -10.38
CA TYR A 450 4.97 -10.19 -10.31
C TYR A 450 4.40 -9.60 -11.61
N ARG A 451 4.20 -8.28 -11.66
CA ARG A 451 3.86 -7.60 -12.92
C ARG A 451 5.12 -7.29 -13.72
N GLU A 452 5.05 -7.36 -15.03
CA GLU A 452 6.18 -7.09 -15.95
C GLU A 452 6.22 -5.66 -16.50
N ASP A 453 5.21 -4.83 -16.19
CA ASP A 453 5.04 -3.47 -16.73
C ASP A 453 5.22 -2.35 -15.69
N ILE A 454 5.84 -2.64 -14.54
CA ILE A 454 6.06 -1.65 -13.49
C ILE A 454 7.16 -0.68 -13.94
N GLY A 455 6.86 0.62 -13.93
CA GLY A 455 7.78 1.66 -14.40
C GLY A 455 7.88 1.77 -15.93
N GLU A 456 6.93 1.17 -16.68
CA GLU A 456 6.70 1.48 -18.10
C GLU A 456 6.15 2.88 -18.36
#